data_AF-A0A661SMB1-F1
#
_entry.id   AF-A0A661SMB1-F1
#
_cell.length_a   1.000
_cell.length_b   1.000
_cell.length_c   1.000
_cell.angle_alpha   90.00
_cell.angle_beta   90.00
_cell.angle_gamma   90.00
#
_symmetry.space_group_name_H-M   'P 1'
#
loop_
_entity.id
_entity.type
_entity.pdbx_description
1 polymer ?
#
loop_
_entity_poly.entity_id
_entity_poly.type
_entity_poly.pdbx_seq_one_letter_code
_entity_poly.pdbx_strand_id
1 'polypeptide(L)' 'RCKDRQAVIEVKSFRNQAELGHSREQAAEYARKLGLPSVTLAVFVPVEDENILNELSGTHAIEDVRVTVVAVGWV' A
#
# COMPACT_ATOMS: atom_id res chain seq x y z
N ARG A 1 15.01 7.80 -3.63
CA ARG A 1 15.38 9.21 -3.35
C ARG A 1 15.45 9.96 -4.67
N CYS A 2 14.62 10.98 -4.86
CA CYS A 2 14.62 11.88 -6.02
C CYS A 2 14.95 13.29 -5.53
N LYS A 3 16.19 13.75 -5.71
CA LYS A 3 16.71 14.99 -5.11
C LYS A 3 16.53 14.97 -3.57
N ASP A 4 15.79 15.92 -3.05
CA ASP A 4 15.40 16.15 -1.67
C ASP A 4 14.18 15.30 -1.23
N ARG A 5 13.54 14.57 -2.14
CA ARG A 5 12.36 13.75 -1.85
C ARG A 5 12.74 12.29 -1.64
N GLN A 6 12.23 11.70 -0.58
CA GLN A 6 12.34 10.27 -0.32
C GLN A 6 10.95 9.69 -0.07
N ALA A 7 10.68 8.56 -0.71
CA ALA A 7 9.44 7.81 -0.58
C ALA A 7 9.76 6.32 -0.75
N VAL A 8 8.85 5.48 -0.26
CA VAL A 8 8.89 4.03 -0.42
C VAL A 8 7.59 3.58 -1.08
N ILE A 9 7.73 2.65 -2.02
CA ILE A 9 6.63 1.92 -2.61
C ILE A 9 6.91 0.44 -2.33
N GLU A 10 5.98 -0.22 -1.65
CA GLU A 10 5.96 -1.68 -1.56
C GLU A 10 5.01 -2.23 -2.61
N VAL A 11 5.40 -3.34 -3.24
CA VAL A 11 4.61 -4.00 -4.27
C VAL A 11 4.26 -5.41 -3.80
N LYS A 12 2.97 -5.76 -3.84
CA LYS A 12 2.46 -7.08 -3.45
C LYS A 12 1.42 -7.58 -4.45
N SER A 13 1.15 -8.87 -4.43
CA SER A 13 -0.01 -9.46 -5.11
C SER A 13 -1.13 -9.68 -4.11
N PHE A 14 -2.36 -9.35 -4.47
CA PHE A 14 -3.54 -9.62 -3.67
C PHE A 14 -3.78 -11.13 -3.58
N ARG A 15 -4.09 -11.60 -2.38
CA ARG A 15 -4.48 -12.99 -2.12
C ARG A 15 -5.79 -13.06 -1.37
N ASN A 16 -5.90 -12.30 -0.28
CA ASN A 16 -7.11 -12.16 0.51
C ASN A 16 -7.02 -10.88 1.37
N GLN A 17 -8.16 -10.50 1.98
CA GLN A 17 -8.28 -9.29 2.80
C GLN A 17 -7.41 -9.32 4.07
N ALA A 18 -7.22 -10.50 4.69
CA ALA A 18 -6.41 -10.62 5.89
C ALA A 18 -4.93 -10.32 5.60
N GLU A 19 -4.38 -10.91 4.52
CA GLU A 19 -3.02 -10.64 4.04
C GLU A 19 -2.83 -9.18 3.60
N LEU A 20 -3.86 -8.55 3.02
CA LEU A 20 -3.82 -7.11 2.71
C LEU A 20 -3.75 -6.28 4.00
N GLY A 21 -4.49 -6.65 5.04
CA GLY A 21 -4.36 -6.09 6.39
C GLY A 21 -2.93 -6.15 6.91
N HIS A 22 -2.33 -7.34 6.90
CA HIS A 22 -0.95 -7.55 7.37
C HIS A 22 0.07 -6.78 6.52
N SER A 23 -0.16 -6.69 5.21
CA SER A 23 0.70 -5.94 4.30
C SER A 23 0.68 -4.43 4.60
N ARG A 24 -0.46 -3.87 5.02
CA ARG A 24 -0.54 -2.47 5.44
C ARG A 24 0.27 -2.21 6.71
N GLU A 25 0.16 -3.08 7.70
CA GLU A 25 0.92 -2.98 8.95
C GLU A 25 2.43 -3.10 8.71
N GLN A 26 2.85 -4.06 7.89
CA GLN A 26 4.25 -4.24 7.49
C GLN A 26 4.81 -2.99 6.78
N ALA A 27 4.06 -2.44 5.82
CA ALA A 27 4.47 -1.23 5.11
C ALA A 27 4.61 -0.03 6.05
N ALA A 28 3.67 0.13 7.00
CA ALA A 28 3.74 1.18 8.00
C ALA A 28 4.98 1.05 8.89
N GLU A 29 5.25 -0.15 9.41
CA GLU A 29 6.44 -0.43 10.22
C GLU A 29 7.73 -0.15 9.44
N TYR A 30 7.79 -0.56 8.17
CA TYR A 30 8.97 -0.33 7.34
C TYR A 30 9.22 1.17 7.10
N ALA A 31 8.18 1.93 6.81
CA ALA A 31 8.27 3.39 6.65
C ALA A 31 8.74 4.08 7.93
N ARG A 32 8.21 3.66 9.10
CA ARG A 32 8.61 4.19 10.41
C ARG A 32 10.10 3.93 10.69
N LYS A 33 10.59 2.72 10.41
CA LYS A 33 12.03 2.39 10.55
C LYS A 33 12.93 3.27 9.66
N LEU A 34 12.40 3.76 8.55
CA LEU A 34 13.08 4.66 7.63
C LEU A 34 12.89 6.15 7.96
N GLY A 35 12.11 6.48 9.00
CA GLY A 35 11.77 7.87 9.35
C GLY A 35 10.92 8.56 8.29
N LEU A 36 10.12 7.81 7.52
CA LEU A 36 9.25 8.33 6.47
C LEU A 36 7.81 8.46 6.98
N PRO A 37 7.16 9.62 6.81
CA PRO A 37 5.79 9.85 7.30
C PRO A 37 4.71 9.15 6.44
N SER A 38 5.10 8.53 5.34
CA SER A 38 4.17 7.91 4.40
C SER A 38 4.81 6.81 3.55
N VAL A 39 3.98 5.86 3.13
CA VAL A 39 4.34 4.78 2.22
C VAL A 39 3.17 4.47 1.28
N THR A 40 3.50 4.04 0.05
CA THR A 40 2.51 3.52 -0.90
C THR A 40 2.64 2.00 -0.97
N LEU A 41 1.52 1.30 -0.87
CA LEU A 41 1.41 -0.14 -1.10
C LEU A 41 0.66 -0.36 -2.42
N ALA A 42 1.38 -0.72 -3.48
CA ALA A 42 0.81 -1.11 -4.76
C ALA A 42 0.44 -2.60 -4.72
N VAL A 43 -0.82 -2.92 -4.97
CA VAL A 43 -1.36 -4.27 -4.84
C VAL A 43 -1.92 -4.73 -6.19
N PHE A 44 -1.31 -5.74 -6.80
CA PHE A 44 -1.81 -6.32 -8.04
C PHE A 44 -2.96 -7.28 -7.76
N VAL A 45 -4.12 -7.03 -8.37
CA VAL A 45 -5.35 -7.79 -8.18
C VAL A 45 -5.74 -8.45 -9.49
N PRO A 46 -6.02 -9.77 -9.53
CA PRO A 46 -6.32 -10.50 -10.78
C PRO A 46 -7.78 -10.29 -11.23
N VAL A 47 -8.23 -9.03 -11.26
CA VAL A 47 -9.56 -8.59 -11.71
C VAL A 47 -9.45 -7.18 -12.30
N GLU A 48 -10.35 -6.84 -13.21
CA GLU A 48 -10.50 -5.47 -13.76
C GLU A 48 -11.74 -4.75 -13.24
N ASP A 49 -12.52 -5.37 -12.33
CA ASP A 49 -13.70 -4.74 -11.77
C ASP A 49 -13.30 -3.51 -10.93
N GLU A 50 -13.54 -2.34 -11.49
CA GLU A 50 -13.24 -1.04 -10.87
C GLU A 50 -13.88 -0.89 -9.49
N ASN A 51 -15.04 -1.50 -9.21
CA ASN A 51 -15.63 -1.43 -7.88
C ASN A 51 -14.77 -2.17 -6.86
N ILE A 52 -14.26 -3.35 -7.23
CA ILE A 52 -13.35 -4.14 -6.38
C ILE A 52 -12.02 -3.41 -6.20
N LEU A 53 -11.46 -2.86 -7.27
CA LEU A 53 -10.20 -2.10 -7.19
C LEU A 53 -10.34 -0.84 -6.31
N ASN A 54 -11.46 -0.14 -6.40
CA ASN A 54 -11.75 1.02 -5.57
C ASN A 54 -11.99 0.63 -4.10
N GLU A 55 -12.62 -0.51 -3.82
CA GLU A 55 -12.81 -1.02 -2.46
C GLU A 55 -11.47 -1.40 -1.79
N LEU A 56 -10.55 -1.98 -2.56
CA LEU A 56 -9.22 -2.38 -2.08
C LEU A 56 -8.25 -1.20 -1.96
N SER A 57 -8.47 -0.14 -2.74
CA SER A 57 -7.67 1.09 -2.70
C SER A 57 -8.10 1.99 -1.55
N GLY A 58 -7.19 2.81 -1.04
CA GLY A 58 -7.54 3.75 0.01
C GLY A 58 -6.36 4.28 0.79
N THR A 59 -6.63 5.21 1.71
CA THR A 59 -5.62 5.73 2.63
C THR A 59 -5.95 5.30 4.06
N HIS A 60 -4.94 4.84 4.78
CA HIS A 60 -5.03 4.43 6.17
C HIS A 60 -3.96 5.15 6.99
N ALA A 61 -4.38 5.69 8.14
CA ALA A 61 -3.43 6.16 9.15
C ALA A 61 -3.15 4.98 10.09
N ILE A 62 -1.88 4.57 10.16
CA ILE A 62 -1.41 3.53 11.08
C ILE A 62 -0.31 4.18 11.91
N GLU A 63 -0.60 4.42 13.20
CA GLU A 63 0.25 5.20 14.10
C GLU A 63 0.56 6.60 13.52
N ASP A 64 1.84 6.91 13.28
CA ASP A 64 2.35 8.15 12.70
C ASP A 64 2.62 8.07 11.19
N VAL A 65 2.31 6.95 10.55
CA VAL A 65 2.54 6.72 9.12
C VAL A 65 1.23 6.71 8.33
N ARG A 66 1.21 7.47 7.22
CA ARG A 66 0.16 7.38 6.20
C ARG A 66 0.46 6.27 5.20
N VAL A 67 -0.37 5.23 5.17
CA VAL A 67 -0.31 4.15 4.17
C VAL A 67 -1.33 4.42 3.07
N THR A 68 -0.88 4.53 1.82
CA THR A 68 -1.76 4.62 0.66
C THR A 68 -1.75 3.30 -0.10
N VAL A 69 -2.87 2.59 -0.13
CA VAL A 69 -3.06 1.39 -0.93
C VAL A 69 -3.57 1.78 -2.31
N VAL A 70 -2.90 1.27 -3.34
CA VAL A 70 -3.31 1.41 -4.74
C VAL A 70 -3.48 0.01 -5.31
N ALA A 71 -4.73 -0.39 -5.54
CA ALA A 71 -5.02 -1.63 -6.25
C ALA A 71 -4.84 -1.43 -7.76
N VAL A 72 -4.13 -2.35 -8.39
CA VAL A 72 -3.86 -2.34 -9.83
C VAL A 72 -4.42 -3.64 -10.40
N GLY A 73 -5.48 -3.52 -11.18
CA GLY A 73 -6.07 -4.66 -11.89
C GLY A 73 -5.15 -5.19 -12.98
N TRP A 74 -5.17 -6.50 -13.20
CA TRP A 74 -4.53 -7.15 -14.33
C TRP A 74 -5.28 -8.44 -14.70
N VAL A 75 -5.14 -8.86 -15.96
CA VAL A 75 -5.68 -10.09 -16.56
C VAL A 75 -4.59 -10.91 -17.23
#